data_AF-X0Y6E8-F1
#
_entry.id   AF-X0Y6E8-F1
#
_cell.length_a   1.000
_cell.length_b   1.000
_cell.length_c   1.000
_cell.angle_alpha   90.00
_cell.angle_beta   90.00
_cell.angle_gamma   90.00
#
_symmetry.space_group_name_H-M   'P 1'
#
loop_
_entity.id
_entity.type
_entity.pdbx_description
1 polymer ?
#
loop_
_entity_poly.entity_id
_entity_poly.type
_entity_poly.pdbx_seq_one_letter_code
_entity_poly.pdbx_strand_id
1 'polypeptide(L)'
;MGTNYYEGGAVAVAQVDTCQVTGYDVDTTYTLTVGDQTVSAIAEGSVDATAQELAALWNASTHPYFATITAEDAADIVTLTADTAGVEFVCTSSVAGGAGTIGAVTSSV
;
A
#
# COMPACT_ATOMS: atom_id res chain seq x y z
N MET A 1 40.33 29.39 2.90
CA MET A 1 39.23 28.95 2.02
C MET A 1 38.85 27.56 2.45
N GLY A 2 37.72 27.40 3.13
CA GLY A 2 37.19 26.08 3.46
C GLY A 2 36.39 25.58 2.26
N THR A 3 36.87 24.52 1.63
CA THR A 3 36.10 23.79 0.62
C THR A 3 35.01 23.01 1.34
N ASN A 4 33.76 23.46 1.23
CA ASN A 4 32.62 22.65 1.62
C ASN A 4 32.39 21.62 0.50
N TYR A 5 32.70 20.36 0.78
CA TYR A 5 32.37 19.24 -0.11
C TYR A 5 30.99 18.70 0.30
N TYR A 6 30.09 18.56 -0.66
CA TYR A 6 28.87 17.80 -0.47
C TYR A 6 29.25 16.31 -0.36
N GLU A 7 29.20 15.75 0.85
CA GLU A 7 29.20 14.30 1.03
C GLU A 7 27.80 13.83 0.65
N GLY A 8 27.61 13.38 -0.59
CA GLY A 8 26.35 12.84 -1.11
C GLY A 8 25.97 11.52 -0.44
N GLY A 9 25.70 11.56 0.86
CA GLY A 9 25.40 10.42 1.73
C GLY A 9 24.02 10.54 2.37
N ALA A 10 23.02 11.06 1.65
CA ALA A 10 21.64 10.91 2.10
C ALA A 10 21.35 9.41 2.14
N VAL A 11 21.10 8.88 3.34
CA VAL A 11 20.66 7.50 3.52
C VAL A 11 19.37 7.35 2.73
N ALA A 12 19.34 6.39 1.82
CA ALA A 12 18.11 6.09 1.09
C ALA A 12 17.02 5.73 2.11
N VAL A 13 15.84 6.33 1.98
CA VAL A 13 14.69 6.05 2.83
C VAL A 13 13.73 5.15 2.06
N ALA A 14 13.10 4.21 2.76
CA ALA A 14 12.07 3.36 2.17
C ALA A 14 10.82 4.20 1.89
N GLN A 15 10.27 4.07 0.67
CA GLN A 15 8.98 4.65 0.38
C GLN A 15 7.90 3.95 1.19
N VAL A 16 6.96 4.75 1.72
CA VAL A 16 5.77 4.29 2.43
C VAL A 16 4.53 4.86 1.74
N ASP A 17 3.68 3.97 1.24
CA ASP A 17 2.37 4.28 0.66
C ASP A 17 1.28 3.88 1.66
N THR A 18 0.32 4.76 1.93
CA THR A 18 -0.81 4.46 2.81
C THR A 18 -2.14 4.65 2.10
N CYS A 19 -3.11 3.78 2.38
CA CYS A 19 -4.50 3.96 1.97
C CYS A 19 -5.45 3.53 3.07
N GLN A 20 -6.61 4.19 3.15
CA GLN A 20 -7.60 3.94 4.21
C GLN A 20 -8.91 3.43 3.61
N VAL A 21 -9.47 2.36 4.16
CA VAL A 21 -10.83 1.90 3.83
C VAL A 21 -11.82 2.75 4.63
N THR A 22 -12.49 3.69 3.97
CA THR A 22 -13.34 4.69 4.65
C THR A 22 -14.81 4.29 4.75
N GLY A 23 -15.24 3.33 3.95
CA GLY A 23 -16.63 2.88 3.92
C GLY A 23 -16.70 1.40 3.61
N TYR A 24 -17.55 0.69 4.36
CA TYR A 24 -17.81 -0.74 4.21
C TYR A 24 -19.14 -0.96 3.49
N ASP A 25 -19.15 -1.91 2.56
CA ASP A 25 -20.35 -2.40 1.90
C ASP A 25 -20.09 -3.83 1.39
N VAL A 26 -20.98 -4.78 1.72
CA VAL A 26 -20.75 -6.23 1.57
C VAL A 26 -20.51 -6.67 0.12
N ASP A 27 -21.03 -5.92 -0.85
CA ASP A 27 -20.90 -6.22 -2.28
C ASP A 27 -19.71 -5.49 -2.92
N THR A 28 -18.95 -4.72 -2.14
CA THR A 28 -17.80 -3.96 -2.64
C THR A 28 -16.54 -4.82 -2.71
N THR A 29 -15.88 -4.78 -3.87
CA THR A 29 -14.54 -5.34 -4.06
C THR A 29 -13.51 -4.20 -4.02
N TYR A 30 -12.57 -4.28 -3.09
CA TYR A 30 -11.48 -3.34 -2.91
C TYR A 30 -10.24 -3.88 -3.60
N THR A 31 -9.57 -3.04 -4.38
CA THR A 31 -8.40 -3.44 -5.18
C THR A 31 -7.24 -2.49 -4.96
N LEU A 32 -6.07 -3.06 -4.69
CA LEU A 32 -4.77 -2.38 -4.68
C LEU A 32 -3.96 -2.84 -5.88
N THR A 33 -3.33 -1.90 -6.58
CA THR A 33 -2.57 -2.16 -7.81
C THR A 33 -1.17 -1.59 -7.69
N VAL A 34 -0.16 -2.41 -7.91
CA VAL A 34 1.25 -1.98 -8.07
C VAL A 34 1.76 -2.44 -9.42
N GLY A 35 2.22 -1.48 -10.22
CA GLY A 35 2.55 -1.73 -11.63
C GLY A 35 1.34 -2.28 -12.39
N ASP A 36 1.49 -3.45 -13.01
CA ASP A 36 0.42 -4.15 -13.74
C ASP A 36 -0.22 -5.29 -12.91
N GLN A 37 0.09 -5.39 -11.62
CA GLN A 37 -0.40 -6.45 -10.75
C GLN A 37 -1.40 -5.91 -9.73
N THR A 38 -2.46 -6.67 -9.51
CA THR A 38 -3.57 -6.29 -8.63
C THR A 38 -3.81 -7.32 -7.55
N VAL A 39 -4.08 -6.85 -6.34
CA VAL A 39 -4.63 -7.64 -5.23
C VAL A 39 -6.03 -7.11 -4.95
N SER A 40 -7.01 -8.00 -4.88
CA SER A 40 -8.41 -7.64 -4.65
C SER A 40 -9.03 -8.47 -3.53
N ALA A 41 -9.73 -7.82 -2.61
CA ALA A 41 -10.52 -8.45 -1.56
C ALA A 41 -11.99 -8.02 -1.69
N ILE A 42 -12.91 -8.94 -1.43
CA ILE A 42 -14.31 -8.60 -1.20
C ILE A 42 -14.42 -8.08 0.25
N ALA A 43 -15.34 -7.15 0.49
CA ALA A 43 -15.60 -6.62 1.83
C ALA A 43 -15.83 -7.73 2.85
N GLU A 44 -15.12 -7.66 3.98
CA GLU A 44 -15.12 -8.71 5.00
C GLU A 44 -15.64 -8.16 6.33
N GLY A 45 -16.96 -8.11 6.53
CA GLY A 45 -17.62 -7.81 7.80
C GLY A 45 -17.48 -6.38 8.38
N SER A 46 -16.37 -5.68 8.11
CA SER A 46 -16.08 -4.30 8.51
C SER A 46 -14.97 -3.69 7.66
N VAL A 47 -14.72 -2.38 7.81
CA VAL A 47 -13.59 -1.70 7.15
C VAL A 47 -12.23 -2.24 7.59
N ASP A 48 -12.09 -2.56 8.88
CA ASP A 48 -10.87 -3.07 9.52
C ASP A 48 -10.53 -4.48 9.03
N ALA A 49 -11.51 -5.39 9.08
CA ALA A 49 -11.32 -6.75 8.59
C ALA A 49 -11.09 -6.79 7.06
N THR A 50 -11.65 -5.83 6.31
CA THR A 50 -11.32 -5.68 4.88
C THR A 50 -9.88 -5.22 4.65
N ALA A 51 -9.38 -4.27 5.44
CA ALA A 51 -7.99 -3.81 5.37
C ALA A 51 -7.01 -4.93 5.75
N GLN A 52 -7.33 -5.69 6.80
CA GLN A 52 -6.58 -6.88 7.20
C GLN A 52 -6.50 -7.93 6.09
N GLU A 53 -7.62 -8.24 5.44
CA GLU A 53 -7.65 -9.22 4.34
C GLU A 53 -6.85 -8.73 3.13
N LEU A 54 -6.91 -7.43 2.80
CA LEU A 54 -6.09 -6.85 1.73
C LEU A 54 -4.59 -6.97 2.02
N ALA A 55 -4.16 -6.67 3.25
CA ALA A 55 -2.76 -6.80 3.66
C ALA A 55 -2.30 -8.27 3.66
N ALA A 56 -3.16 -9.19 4.12
CA ALA A 56 -2.89 -10.62 4.09
C ALA A 56 -2.73 -11.15 2.66
N LEU A 57 -3.65 -10.80 1.75
CA LEU A 57 -3.59 -11.20 0.34
C LEU A 57 -2.36 -10.62 -0.37
N TRP A 58 -1.97 -9.39 -0.02
CA TRP A 58 -0.75 -8.77 -0.53
C TRP A 58 0.49 -9.57 -0.14
N ASN A 59 0.67 -9.82 1.17
CA ASN A 59 1.82 -10.55 1.69
C ASN A 59 1.84 -12.04 1.30
N ALA A 60 0.68 -12.62 1.01
CA ALA A 60 0.57 -13.98 0.48
C ALA A 60 0.97 -14.07 -1.01
N SER A 61 1.00 -12.95 -1.73
CA SER A 61 1.30 -12.95 -3.15
C SER A 61 2.79 -13.20 -3.41
N THR A 62 3.08 -14.15 -4.31
CA THR A 62 4.45 -14.54 -4.66
C THR A 62 5.04 -13.70 -5.80
N HIS A 63 4.29 -12.72 -6.32
CA HIS A 63 4.77 -11.88 -7.40
C HIS A 63 5.93 -11.00 -6.91
N PRO A 64 7.03 -10.86 -7.67
CA PRO A 64 8.19 -10.07 -7.26
C PRO A 64 7.88 -8.65 -6.81
N TYR A 65 6.90 -7.98 -7.42
CA TYR A 65 6.48 -6.63 -7.01
C TYR A 65 5.87 -6.56 -5.61
N PHE A 66 5.10 -7.56 -5.20
CA PHE A 66 4.52 -7.61 -3.86
C PHE A 66 5.54 -8.11 -2.85
N ALA A 67 6.42 -9.04 -3.27
CA ALA A 67 7.48 -9.57 -2.42
C ALA A 67 8.59 -8.55 -2.05
N THR A 68 8.62 -7.38 -2.69
CA THR A 68 9.52 -6.26 -2.37
C THR A 68 8.86 -5.16 -1.53
N ILE A 69 7.59 -5.34 -1.17
CA ILE A 69 6.78 -4.35 -0.44
C ILE A 69 6.05 -5.08 0.69
N THR A 70 6.44 -4.81 1.92
CA THR A 70 5.72 -5.30 3.10
C THR A 70 4.42 -4.53 3.28
N ALA A 71 3.28 -5.23 3.36
CA ALA A 71 1.99 -4.66 3.72
C ALA A 71 1.69 -4.87 5.22
N GLU A 72 1.25 -3.84 5.91
CA GLU A 72 0.78 -3.89 7.30
C GLU A 72 -0.56 -3.17 7.42
N ASP A 73 -1.52 -3.79 8.11
CA ASP A 73 -2.77 -3.14 8.48
C ASP A 73 -2.70 -2.54 9.88
N ALA A 74 -3.33 -1.39 10.05
CA ALA A 74 -3.56 -0.75 11.33
C ALA A 74 -5.00 -0.23 11.34
N ALA A 75 -5.90 -1.06 11.86
CA ALA A 75 -7.34 -0.84 11.78
C ALA A 75 -7.81 -0.72 10.32
N ASP A 76 -8.38 0.42 9.94
CA ASP A 76 -8.88 0.68 8.59
C ASP A 76 -7.81 1.19 7.61
N ILE A 77 -6.55 1.27 8.03
CA ILE A 77 -5.43 1.76 7.21
C ILE A 77 -4.54 0.60 6.79
N VAL A 78 -4.23 0.52 5.49
CA VAL A 78 -3.19 -0.36 4.94
C VAL A 78 -1.96 0.50 4.63
N THR A 79 -0.82 0.09 5.17
CA THR A 79 0.49 0.71 4.98
C THR A 79 1.37 -0.25 4.18
N LEU A 80 1.90 0.24 3.08
CA LEU A 80 2.80 -0.47 2.16
C LEU A 80 4.18 0.15 2.29
N THR A 81 5.18 -0.64 2.66
CA THR A 81 6.56 -0.16 2.85
C THR A 81 7.49 -0.89 1.90
N ALA A 82 8.29 -0.16 1.13
CA ALA A 82 9.33 -0.75 0.29
C ALA A 82 10.40 -1.44 1.16
N ASP A 83 10.71 -2.70 0.88
CA ASP A 83 11.70 -3.45 1.65
C ASP A 83 13.13 -2.97 1.38
N THR A 84 13.36 -2.40 0.19
CA THR A 84 14.65 -1.81 -0.20
C THR A 84 14.54 -0.29 -0.20
N ALA A 85 15.33 0.36 0.64
CA ALA A 85 15.35 1.81 0.72
C ALA A 85 15.83 2.45 -0.59
N GLY A 86 15.15 3.54 -1.02
CA GLY A 86 15.41 4.21 -2.29
C GLY A 86 14.81 3.53 -3.52
N VAL A 87 14.04 2.45 -3.36
CA VAL A 87 13.24 1.87 -4.44
C VAL A 87 11.85 2.48 -4.40
N GLU A 88 11.53 3.25 -5.44
CA GLU A 88 10.20 3.83 -5.60
C GLU A 88 9.20 2.79 -6.15
N PHE A 89 7.95 2.87 -5.70
CA PHE A 89 6.84 2.13 -6.26
C PHE A 89 5.61 3.03 -6.39
N VAL A 90 4.67 2.63 -7.25
CA VAL A 90 3.41 3.35 -7.44
C VAL A 90 2.28 2.41 -7.13
N CYS A 91 1.62 2.63 -5.99
CA CYS A 91 0.38 1.94 -5.66
C CYS A 91 -0.84 2.81 -5.98
N THR A 92 -1.91 2.18 -6.48
CA THR A 92 -3.21 2.83 -6.67
C THR A 92 -4.31 1.97 -6.06
N SER A 93 -5.35 2.63 -5.56
CA SER A 93 -6.52 1.99 -4.95
C SER A 93 -7.76 2.20 -5.83
N SER A 94 -8.65 1.19 -5.86
CA SER A 94 -9.93 1.29 -6.55
C SER A 94 -10.98 0.40 -5.88
N VAL A 95 -12.26 0.70 -6.14
CA VAL A 95 -13.42 -0.06 -5.66
C VAL A 95 -14.38 -0.36 -6.81
N ALA A 96 -15.06 -1.49 -6.75
CA ALA A 96 -16.09 -1.88 -7.70
C ALA A 96 -17.23 -2.66 -7.03
N GLY A 97 -18.38 -2.74 -7.69
CA GLY A 97 -19.51 -3.59 -7.29
C GLY A 97 -20.52 -2.93 -6.34
N GLY A 98 -20.06 -2.14 -5.37
CA GLY A 98 -20.91 -1.59 -4.31
C GLY A 98 -20.64 -0.12 -3.96
N ALA A 99 -21.09 0.28 -2.76
CA ALA A 99 -21.00 1.65 -2.27
C ALA A 99 -19.84 1.90 -1.28
N GLY A 100 -19.00 0.90 -1.04
CA GLY A 100 -17.84 0.99 -0.18
C GLY A 100 -16.79 1.93 -0.79
N THR A 101 -15.93 2.50 0.06
CA THR A 101 -14.97 3.52 -0.35
C THR A 101 -13.59 3.24 0.20
N ILE A 102 -12.58 3.49 -0.62
CA ILE A 102 -11.17 3.49 -0.24
C ILE A 102 -10.58 4.86 -0.57
N GLY A 103 -9.77 5.38 0.34
CA GLY A 103 -9.02 6.60 0.17
C GLY A 103 -7.95 6.44 -0.91
N ALA A 104 -7.55 7.58 -1.50
CA ALA A 104 -6.42 7.61 -2.40
C ALA A 104 -5.14 7.18 -1.68
N VAL A 105 -4.26 6.52 -2.42
CA VAL A 105 -2.92 6.18 -1.92
C VAL A 105 -2.11 7.46 -1.72
N THR A 106 -1.52 7.61 -0.54
CA THR A 106 -0.62 8.72 -0.21
C THR A 106 0.79 8.19 0.02
N SER A 107 1.73 8.66 -0.79
CA SER A 107 3.15 8.26 -0.75
C SER A 107 3.98 9.22 0.10
N SER A 108 4.93 8.67 0.86
CA SER A 108 5.94 9.40 1.62
C SER A 108 7.31 8.73 1.45
N VAL A 109 8.37 9.54 1.42
CA VAL A 109 9.79 9.13 1.32
C VAL A 109 10.62 9.85 2.37
#